data_AF-A0A537VRP2-F1
#
_entry.id   AF-A0A537VRP2-F1
#
_cell.length_a   1.000
_cell.length_b   1.000
_cell.length_c   1.000
_cell.angle_alpha   90.00
_cell.angle_beta   90.00
_cell.angle_gamma   90.00
#
_symmetry.space_group_name_H-M   'P 1'
#
loop_
_entity.id
_entity.type
_entity.pdbx_description
1 polymer ?
#
loop_
_entity_poly.entity_id
_entity_poly.type
_entity_poly.pdbx_seq_one_letter_code
_entity_poly.pdbx_strand_id
1 'polypeptide(L)'
;MSTLALELQRSVPRYLAQRTIGRRLPGLLAGPISSLRLVHRESPEAPAPGWAPVRPLLSGICGSDLTTLSGDASFYFTALVSMP
;
A
#
# COMPACT_ATOMS: atom_id res chain seq x y z
N MET A 1 -4.23 -6.73 -19.59
CA MET A 1 -5.58 -6.18 -19.32
C MET A 1 -5.43 -5.31 -18.09
N SER A 2 -5.90 -4.07 -18.14
CA SER A 2 -5.82 -3.18 -16.98
C SER A 2 -6.77 -3.63 -15.87
N THR A 3 -6.29 -3.62 -14.63
CA THR A 3 -7.06 -3.88 -13.41
C THR A 3 -6.95 -2.69 -12.45
N LEU A 4 -8.00 -2.48 -11.66
CA LEU A 4 -7.98 -1.52 -10.56
C LEU A 4 -7.18 -2.10 -9.40
N ALA A 5 -6.24 -1.33 -8.87
CA ALA A 5 -5.33 -1.76 -7.81
C ALA A 5 -5.10 -0.65 -6.77
N LEU A 6 -4.86 -1.07 -5.53
CA LEU A 6 -4.26 -0.20 -4.52
C LEU A 6 -2.74 -0.25 -4.69
N GLU A 7 -2.11 0.92 -4.73
CA GLU A 7 -0.67 1.06 -4.88
C GLU A 7 -0.10 1.89 -3.75
N LEU A 8 0.87 1.32 -3.04
CA LEU A 8 1.73 2.06 -2.13
C LEU A 8 2.84 2.78 -2.90
N GLN A 9 2.66 4.08 -3.10
CA GLN A 9 3.66 4.93 -3.72
C GLN A 9 4.84 5.17 -2.76
N ARG A 10 6.01 4.63 -3.11
CA ARG A 10 7.27 4.86 -2.39
C ARG A 10 7.73 6.30 -2.59
N SER A 11 7.47 7.14 -1.61
CA SER A 11 7.79 8.57 -1.64
C SER A 11 8.29 9.02 -0.26
N VAL A 12 9.57 9.36 -0.16
CA VAL A 12 10.18 9.82 1.10
C VAL A 12 9.45 11.04 1.68
N PRO A 13 9.08 12.07 0.89
CA PRO A 13 8.33 13.21 1.43
C PRO A 13 6.97 12.82 2.04
N ARG A 14 6.20 11.96 1.34
CA ARG A 14 4.90 11.50 1.85
C ARG A 14 5.06 10.62 3.08
N TYR A 15 6.04 9.73 3.09
CA TYR A 15 6.36 8.90 4.24
C TYR A 15 6.70 9.74 5.48
N LEU A 16 7.52 10.77 5.34
CA LEU A 16 7.85 11.68 6.44
C LEU A 16 6.65 12.52 6.89
N ALA A 17 5.82 12.99 5.94
CA ALA A 17 4.58 13.70 6.26
C ALA A 17 3.60 12.78 7.04
N GLN A 18 3.45 11.54 6.60
CA GLN A 18 2.63 10.51 7.27
C GLN A 18 3.16 10.22 8.68
N ARG A 19 4.47 10.02 8.84
CA ARG A 19 5.10 9.79 10.15
C ARG A 19 4.93 10.93 11.14
N THR A 20 4.92 12.17 10.64
CA THR A 20 4.82 13.37 11.50
C THR A 20 3.37 13.76 11.80
N ILE A 21 2.45 13.55 10.86
CA ILE A 21 1.06 14.06 10.94
C ILE A 21 0.05 12.93 11.22
N GLY A 22 0.33 11.70 10.79
CA GLY A 22 -0.59 10.56 10.78
C GLY A 22 -1.19 10.21 12.14
N ARG A 23 -0.38 10.31 13.21
CA ARG A 23 -0.87 10.10 14.60
C ARG A 23 -1.81 11.18 15.10
N ARG A 24 -1.72 12.41 14.57
CA ARG A 24 -2.53 13.55 15.03
C ARG A 24 -3.78 13.77 14.19
N LEU A 25 -3.71 13.45 12.90
CA LEU A 25 -4.79 13.65 11.93
C LEU A 25 -4.95 12.39 11.06
N PRO A 26 -5.54 11.31 11.58
CA PRO A 26 -5.68 10.05 10.85
C PRO A 26 -6.48 10.21 9.55
N GLY A 27 -7.38 11.20 9.45
CA GLY A 27 -8.11 11.51 8.23
C GLY A 27 -7.23 11.92 7.03
N LEU A 28 -6.01 12.42 7.29
CA LEU A 28 -5.05 12.76 6.22
C LEU A 28 -4.35 11.52 5.64
N LEU A 29 -4.39 10.38 6.34
CA LEU A 29 -3.84 9.11 5.85
C LEU A 29 -4.62 8.56 4.65
N ALA A 30 -5.87 9.00 4.45
CA ALA A 30 -6.71 8.68 3.31
C ALA A 30 -6.83 9.83 2.29
N GLY A 31 -6.12 10.95 2.52
CA GLY A 31 -6.18 12.16 1.71
C GLY A 31 -5.11 12.24 0.61
N PRO A 32 -4.95 13.40 -0.05
CA PRO A 32 -4.01 13.61 -1.16
C PRO A 32 -2.53 13.39 -0.79
N ILE A 33 -2.23 13.45 0.50
CA ILE A 33 -0.89 13.29 1.07
C ILE A 33 -0.57 11.81 1.32
N SER A 34 -1.59 10.93 1.26
CA SER A 34 -1.40 9.51 1.42
C SER A 34 -0.41 8.94 0.39
N SER A 35 0.41 8.01 0.85
CA SER A 35 1.20 7.15 -0.02
C SER A 35 0.36 6.08 -0.71
N LEU A 36 -0.88 5.81 -0.26
CA LEU A 36 -1.78 4.87 -0.91
C LEU A 36 -2.60 5.55 -2.00
N ARG A 37 -2.63 4.94 -3.18
CA ARG A 37 -3.42 5.41 -4.33
C ARG A 37 -4.24 4.29 -4.91
N LEU A 38 -5.42 4.65 -5.41
CA LEU A 38 -6.21 3.80 -6.28
C LEU A 38 -5.81 4.09 -7.73
N VAL A 39 -5.27 3.08 -8.42
CA VAL A 39 -4.70 3.23 -9.76
C VAL A 39 -5.19 2.11 -10.69
N HIS A 40 -5.15 2.37 -12.00
CA HIS A 40 -5.27 1.33 -13.01
C HIS A 40 -3.86 0.84 -13.38
N ARG A 41 -3.60 -0.46 -13.26
CA ARG A 41 -2.32 -1.11 -13.54
C ARG A 41 -2.53 -2.30 -14.47
N GLU A 42 -1.51 -2.68 -15.25
CA GLU A 42 -1.56 -3.97 -15.94
C GLU A 42 -1.58 -5.10 -14.92
N SER A 43 -2.39 -6.14 -15.19
CA SER A 43 -2.41 -7.34 -14.36
C SER A 43 -1.01 -7.94 -14.23
N PRO A 44 -0.60 -8.35 -13.02
CA PRO A 44 0.71 -8.95 -12.82
C PRO A 44 0.83 -10.27 -13.58
N GLU A 45 2.00 -10.52 -14.15
CA GLU A 45 2.33 -11.79 -14.77
C GLU A 45 2.66 -12.83 -13.69
N ALA A 46 2.38 -14.11 -14.00
CA ALA A 46 2.70 -15.22 -13.13
C ALA A 46 4.23 -15.30 -12.94
N PRO A 47 4.76 -15.21 -11.70
CA PRO A 47 6.21 -15.19 -11.49
C PRO A 47 6.90 -16.51 -11.83
N ALA A 48 6.18 -17.62 -11.76
CA ALA A 48 6.69 -18.97 -12.00
C ALA A 48 5.55 -19.94 -12.37
N PRO A 49 5.86 -21.15 -12.87
CA PRO A 49 4.87 -22.21 -13.05
C PRO A 49 4.11 -22.53 -11.75
N GLY A 50 2.82 -22.85 -11.87
CA GLY A 50 1.96 -23.17 -10.73
C GLY A 50 1.27 -21.96 -10.06
N TRP A 51 1.60 -20.74 -10.49
CA TRP A 51 0.86 -19.55 -10.07
C TRP A 51 -0.42 -19.38 -10.90
N ALA A 52 -1.50 -18.96 -10.24
CA ALA A 52 -2.78 -18.68 -10.88
C ALA A 52 -3.23 -17.25 -10.56
N PRO A 53 -3.86 -16.53 -11.51
CA PRO A 53 -4.42 -15.22 -11.25
C PRO A 53 -5.62 -15.34 -10.30
N VAL A 54 -5.72 -14.43 -9.34
CA VAL A 54 -6.86 -14.31 -8.44
C VAL A 54 -7.51 -12.95 -8.66
N ARG A 55 -8.86 -12.92 -8.67
CA ARG A 55 -9.64 -11.68 -8.66
C ARG A 55 -10.22 -11.47 -7.26
N PRO A 56 -9.63 -10.59 -6.42
CA PRO A 56 -10.16 -10.30 -5.11
C PRO A 56 -11.59 -9.74 -5.22
N LEU A 57 -12.53 -10.30 -4.45
CA LEU A 57 -13.89 -9.75 -4.32
C LEU A 57 -14.02 -8.84 -3.10
N LEU A 58 -13.24 -9.13 -2.05
CA LEU A 58 -13.16 -8.39 -0.79
C LEU A 58 -11.74 -8.51 -0.25
N SER A 59 -11.24 -7.44 0.38
CA SER A 59 -10.05 -7.46 1.22
C SER A 59 -10.35 -6.78 2.55
N GLY A 60 -9.77 -7.30 3.63
CA GLY A 60 -9.81 -6.64 4.94
C GLY A 60 -8.67 -5.63 5.06
N ILE A 61 -8.85 -4.66 5.96
CA ILE A 61 -7.78 -3.74 6.37
C ILE A 61 -7.15 -4.31 7.65
N CYS A 62 -5.86 -4.60 7.62
CA CYS A 62 -5.10 -5.09 8.76
C CYS A 62 -4.42 -3.93 9.51
N GLY A 63 -4.05 -4.16 10.78
CA GLY A 63 -3.25 -3.19 11.54
C GLY A 63 -1.88 -2.88 10.91
N SER A 64 -1.31 -3.83 10.17
CA SER A 64 -0.06 -3.63 9.40
C SER A 64 -0.20 -2.56 8.33
N ASP A 65 -1.38 -2.48 7.70
CA ASP A 65 -1.66 -1.52 6.65
C ASP A 65 -1.73 -0.12 7.25
N LEU A 66 -2.40 0.02 8.40
CA LEU A 66 -2.47 1.28 9.15
C LEU A 66 -1.09 1.74 9.63
N THR A 67 -0.24 0.80 10.06
CA THR A 67 1.16 1.08 10.48
C THR A 67 1.99 1.57 9.30
N THR A 68 1.78 0.99 8.12
CA THR A 68 2.42 1.40 6.87
C THR A 68 2.00 2.80 6.47
N LEU A 69 0.69 3.09 6.49
CA LEU A 69 0.17 4.41 6.15
C LEU A 69 0.51 5.49 7.17
N SER A 70 0.73 5.12 8.42
CA SER A 70 1.18 6.05 9.47
C SER A 70 2.67 6.37 9.38
N GLY A 71 3.43 5.75 8.47
CA GLY A 71 4.87 5.97 8.34
C GLY A 71 5.69 5.35 9.49
N ASP A 72 5.09 4.43 10.24
CA ASP A 72 5.74 3.70 11.33
C ASP A 72 6.40 2.39 10.82
N ALA A 73 5.94 1.86 9.69
CA ALA A 73 6.58 0.72 9.04
C ALA A 73 7.84 1.16 8.28
N SER A 74 8.97 0.48 8.54
CA SER A 74 10.21 0.73 7.81
C SER A 74 10.21 0.00 6.47
N PHE A 75 10.47 0.73 5.38
CA PHE A 75 10.64 0.14 4.04
C PHE A 75 11.81 -0.86 3.97
N TYR A 76 12.76 -0.81 4.92
CA TYR A 76 13.86 -1.76 5.03
C TYR A 76 13.37 -3.22 5.10
N PHE A 77 12.22 -3.47 5.74
CA PHE A 77 11.68 -4.82 5.93
C PHE A 77 10.76 -5.28 4.80
N THR A 78 10.60 -4.53 3.70
CA THR A 78 9.67 -4.87 2.60
C THR A 78 9.98 -6.19 1.90
N ALA A 79 11.21 -6.70 2.01
CA ALA A 79 11.55 -8.02 1.49
C ALA A 79 11.07 -9.18 2.38
N LEU A 80 10.72 -8.90 3.65
CA LEU A 80 10.32 -9.88 4.65
C LEU A 80 8.83 -9.84 4.99
N VAL A 81 8.12 -8.80 4.54
CA VAL A 81 6.70 -8.59 4.87
C VAL A 81 5.90 -8.27 3.61
N SER A 82 4.64 -8.64 3.62
CA SER A 82 3.68 -8.16 2.63
C SER A 82 3.28 -6.72 2.96
N MET A 83 3.26 -5.87 1.94
CA MET A 83 2.74 -4.51 2.01
C MET A 83 1.33 -4.49 1.41
N PRO A 84 0.46 -3.56 1.83
CA PRO A 84 -0.87 -3.39 1.23
C PRO A 84 -0.80 -2.98 -0.24
#